data_AF-A0A084VNV9-F1
#
_entry.id   AF-A0A084VNV9-F1
#
_cell.length_a   1.000
_cell.length_b   1.000
_cell.length_c   1.000
_cell.angle_alpha   90.00
_cell.angle_beta   90.00
_cell.angle_gamma   90.00
#
_symmetry.space_group_name_H-M   'P 1'
#
loop_
_entity.id
_entity.type
_entity.pdbx_description
1 polymer ?
#
loop_
_entity_poly.entity_id
_entity_poly.type
_entity_poly.pdbx_seq_one_letter_code
_entity_poly.pdbx_strand_id
1 'polypeptide(L)'
;MANARQSTLLIYRQQDKVQQVQDQLFEVAIKYVGKGHVIFFTLERFERFTESALAQFSDMFKNIIFYYVQSIDKLMEKLVDLQRWENCIPAMIIVDSLDSMTITGDCQSSEHALVMAYLADTAKILSAKLKSVCKCIAAVSDVAYNDFPVELYVKECYVLNAEKLSGFSDIMHVLAEMTYQQ
;
A
#
# COMPACT_ATOMS: atom_id res chain seq x y z
N MET A 1 13.36 -11.74 -14.11
CA MET A 1 13.06 -11.71 -12.67
C MET A 1 12.71 -10.28 -12.31
N ALA A 2 11.46 -9.99 -11.97
CA ALA A 2 11.04 -8.64 -11.60
C ALA A 2 11.86 -8.15 -10.39
N ASN A 3 12.45 -6.97 -10.50
CA ASN A 3 13.23 -6.37 -9.42
C ASN A 3 12.24 -5.82 -8.37
N ALA A 4 12.37 -6.22 -7.10
CA ALA A 4 11.43 -5.80 -6.03
C ALA A 4 11.32 -4.27 -5.91
N ARG A 5 12.39 -3.55 -6.28
CA ARG A 5 12.44 -2.08 -6.38
C ARG A 5 11.42 -1.47 -7.36
N GLN A 6 10.80 -2.28 -8.23
CA GLN A 6 9.87 -1.82 -9.28
C GLN A 6 8.39 -2.08 -8.95
N SER A 7 8.09 -2.58 -7.74
CA SER A 7 6.73 -2.95 -7.34
C SER A 7 6.17 -2.10 -6.22
N THR A 8 6.97 -1.24 -5.58
CA THR A 8 6.52 -0.40 -4.46
C THR A 8 6.40 1.06 -4.87
N LEU A 9 5.26 1.66 -4.55
CA LEU A 9 4.94 3.08 -4.68
C LEU A 9 4.86 3.67 -3.27
N LEU A 10 5.54 4.79 -3.04
CA LEU A 10 5.43 5.57 -1.80
C LEU A 10 4.60 6.81 -2.07
N ILE A 11 3.60 7.06 -1.22
CA ILE A 11 2.82 8.30 -1.24
C ILE A 11 3.09 9.03 0.07
N TYR A 12 3.62 10.24 0.00
CA TYR A 12 3.71 11.09 1.18
C TYR A 12 2.57 12.10 1.17
N ARG A 13 1.94 12.25 2.34
CA ARG A 13 0.71 13.03 2.49
C ARG A 13 0.86 14.09 3.57
N GLN A 14 0.25 15.23 3.31
CA GLN A 14 0.15 16.31 4.29
C GLN A 14 -0.96 16.00 5.29
N GLN A 15 -0.87 16.61 6.47
CA GLN A 15 -1.79 16.34 7.58
C GLN A 15 -3.25 16.66 7.23
N ASP A 16 -3.49 17.68 6.41
CA ASP A 16 -4.82 18.09 5.92
C ASP A 16 -5.35 17.22 4.78
N LYS A 17 -4.49 16.41 4.15
CA LYS A 17 -4.81 15.55 2.99
C LYS A 17 -5.07 14.09 3.34
N VAL A 18 -4.95 13.70 4.62
CA VAL A 18 -5.04 12.31 5.07
C VAL A 18 -6.30 11.61 4.57
N GLN A 19 -7.47 12.21 4.80
CA GLN A 19 -8.75 11.62 4.37
C GLN A 19 -8.85 11.52 2.84
N GLN A 20 -8.45 12.57 2.12
CA GLN A 20 -8.49 12.59 0.65
C GLN A 20 -7.65 11.45 0.07
N VAL A 21 -6.41 11.26 0.58
CA VAL A 21 -5.52 10.20 0.10
C VAL A 21 -6.07 8.83 0.48
N GLN A 22 -6.66 8.67 1.66
CA GLN A 22 -7.28 7.42 2.07
C GLN A 22 -8.45 7.02 1.14
N ASP A 23 -9.30 7.99 0.78
CA ASP A 23 -10.41 7.79 -0.16
C ASP A 23 -9.87 7.40 -1.55
N GLN A 24 -8.83 8.06 -2.03
CA GLN A 24 -8.18 7.74 -3.31
C GLN A 24 -7.53 6.35 -3.32
N LEU A 25 -6.84 5.96 -2.23
CA LEU A 25 -6.26 4.62 -2.09
C LEU A 25 -7.34 3.54 -2.09
N PHE A 26 -8.49 3.83 -1.48
CA PHE A 26 -9.61 2.93 -1.49
C PHE A 26 -10.23 2.78 -2.90
N GLU A 27 -10.38 3.87 -3.65
CA GLU A 27 -10.79 3.81 -5.06
C GLU A 27 -9.80 3.01 -5.91
N VAL A 28 -8.49 3.17 -5.67
CA VAL A 28 -7.44 2.32 -6.29
C VAL A 28 -7.68 0.85 -5.96
N ALA A 29 -7.93 0.51 -4.69
CA ALA A 29 -8.22 -0.86 -4.28
C ALA A 29 -9.39 -1.46 -5.05
N ILE A 30 -10.52 -0.73 -5.16
CA ILE A 30 -11.69 -1.14 -5.94
C ILE A 30 -11.31 -1.40 -7.41
N LYS A 31 -10.57 -0.49 -8.03
CA LYS A 31 -10.15 -0.66 -9.44
C LYS A 31 -9.19 -1.84 -9.63
N TYR A 32 -8.40 -2.17 -8.61
CA TYR A 32 -7.43 -3.25 -8.67
C TYR A 32 -8.01 -4.64 -8.43
N VAL A 33 -9.22 -4.74 -7.86
CA VAL A 33 -9.93 -6.02 -7.67
C VAL A 33 -10.07 -6.80 -8.98
N GLY A 34 -10.22 -6.12 -10.13
CA GLY A 34 -10.27 -6.78 -11.44
C GLY A 34 -8.98 -7.52 -11.85
N LYS A 35 -7.86 -7.27 -11.14
CA LYS A 35 -6.55 -7.91 -11.36
C LYS A 35 -6.23 -8.98 -10.31
N GLY A 36 -7.03 -9.11 -9.24
CA GLY A 36 -6.84 -10.08 -8.16
C GLY A 36 -7.24 -9.51 -6.80
N HIS A 37 -6.97 -10.25 -5.73
CA HIS A 37 -7.26 -9.80 -4.38
C HIS A 37 -6.40 -8.59 -3.99
N VAL A 38 -6.94 -7.71 -3.16
CA VAL A 38 -6.24 -6.56 -2.61
C VAL A 38 -6.19 -6.69 -1.10
N ILE A 39 -5.01 -6.55 -0.50
CA ILE A 39 -4.87 -6.40 0.95
C ILE A 39 -4.80 -4.92 1.29
N PHE A 40 -5.64 -4.48 2.20
CA PHE A 40 -5.68 -3.09 2.65
C PHE A 40 -5.40 -3.04 4.16
N PHE A 41 -4.20 -2.62 4.52
CA PHE A 41 -3.83 -2.32 5.90
C PHE A 41 -4.18 -0.87 6.23
N THR A 42 -4.90 -0.66 7.33
CA THR A 42 -5.28 0.67 7.83
C THR A 42 -5.35 0.65 9.36
N LEU A 43 -5.31 1.82 10.01
CA LEU A 43 -5.42 1.94 11.47
C LEU A 43 -6.85 1.69 11.95
N GLU A 44 -7.83 2.21 11.21
CA GLU A 44 -9.21 2.33 11.65
C GLU A 44 -10.19 1.78 10.61
N ARG A 45 -11.39 1.42 11.09
CA ARG A 45 -12.47 1.05 10.20
C ARG A 45 -12.92 2.28 9.42
N PHE A 46 -13.13 2.11 8.13
CA PHE A 46 -13.80 3.11 7.31
C PHE A 46 -15.24 3.29 7.84
N GLU A 47 -15.48 4.39 8.56
CA GLU A 47 -16.80 4.70 9.15
C GLU A 47 -17.80 5.24 8.13
N ARG A 48 -17.32 5.68 6.97
CA ARG A 48 -18.10 6.43 5.97
C ARG A 48 -18.18 5.72 4.63
N PHE A 49 -18.66 4.49 4.62
CA PHE A 49 -19.23 4.02 3.37
C PHE A 49 -20.66 4.53 3.30
N THR A 50 -20.95 5.42 2.34
CA THR A 50 -22.34 5.70 2.01
C THR A 50 -23.00 4.36 1.64
N GLU A 51 -24.23 4.12 2.08
CA GLU A 51 -24.95 2.86 1.76
C GLU A 51 -24.98 2.61 0.24
N SER A 52 -24.96 3.68 -0.56
CA SER A 52 -24.81 3.65 -2.02
C SER A 52 -23.48 3.05 -2.49
N ALA A 53 -22.35 3.37 -1.86
CA ALA A 53 -21.04 2.81 -2.21
C ALA A 53 -20.95 1.32 -1.83
N LEU A 54 -21.47 0.94 -0.66
CA LEU A 54 -21.55 -0.49 -0.30
C LEU A 54 -22.44 -1.27 -1.26
N ALA A 55 -23.60 -0.73 -1.63
CA ALA A 55 -24.50 -1.39 -2.56
C ALA A 55 -23.90 -1.53 -3.98
N GLN A 56 -23.23 -0.48 -4.47
CA GLN A 56 -22.66 -0.45 -5.82
C GLN A 56 -21.41 -1.31 -5.98
N PHE A 57 -20.64 -1.51 -4.90
CA PHE A 57 -19.36 -2.22 -4.94
C PHE A 57 -19.34 -3.52 -4.12
N SER A 58 -20.49 -3.98 -3.58
CA SER A 58 -20.57 -5.10 -2.61
C SER A 58 -19.82 -6.37 -3.04
N ASP A 59 -19.86 -6.74 -4.31
CA ASP A 59 -19.13 -7.91 -4.82
C ASP A 59 -17.63 -7.65 -5.01
N MET A 60 -17.23 -6.41 -5.31
CA MET A 60 -15.82 -6.02 -5.37
C MET A 60 -15.20 -5.95 -3.97
N PHE A 61 -15.97 -5.53 -2.96
CA PHE A 61 -15.54 -5.51 -1.56
C PHE A 61 -15.09 -6.89 -1.06
N LYS A 62 -15.71 -7.98 -1.53
CA LYS A 62 -15.32 -9.35 -1.15
C LYS A 62 -13.89 -9.71 -1.55
N ASN A 63 -13.32 -9.00 -2.54
CA ASN A 63 -11.96 -9.21 -3.00
C ASN A 63 -10.94 -8.27 -2.34
N ILE A 64 -11.39 -7.37 -1.47
CA ILE A 64 -10.53 -6.51 -0.65
C ILE A 64 -10.54 -7.05 0.78
N ILE A 65 -9.37 -7.46 1.27
CA ILE A 65 -9.19 -7.94 2.64
C ILE A 65 -8.63 -6.80 3.47
N PHE A 66 -9.40 -6.34 4.44
CA PHE A 66 -9.00 -5.27 5.36
C PHE A 66 -8.32 -5.84 6.59
N TYR A 67 -7.14 -5.30 6.90
CA TYR A 67 -6.46 -5.52 8.17
C TYR A 67 -6.37 -4.20 8.94
N TYR A 68 -6.92 -4.20 10.15
CA TYR A 68 -6.88 -3.07 11.06
C TYR A 68 -5.69 -3.26 12.00
N VAL A 69 -4.57 -2.62 11.67
CA VAL A 69 -3.28 -2.80 12.35
C VAL A 69 -2.85 -1.47 12.96
N GLN A 70 -2.59 -1.49 14.26
CA GLN A 70 -2.19 -0.31 15.05
C GLN A 70 -0.70 -0.29 15.42
N SER A 71 0.07 -1.30 14.99
CA SER A 71 1.49 -1.40 15.28
C SER A 71 2.27 -2.06 14.14
N ILE A 72 3.54 -1.67 13.98
CA ILE A 72 4.48 -2.30 13.05
C ILE A 72 4.56 -3.81 13.29
N ASP A 73 4.65 -4.27 14.54
CA ASP A 73 4.78 -5.71 14.84
C ASP A 73 3.64 -6.53 14.24
N LYS A 74 2.40 -6.03 14.37
CA LYS A 74 1.21 -6.69 13.80
C LYS A 74 1.20 -6.63 12.28
N LEU A 75 1.63 -5.51 11.70
CA LEU A 75 1.80 -5.38 10.26
C LEU A 75 2.81 -6.43 9.75
N MET A 76 3.97 -6.52 10.38
CA MET A 76 5.03 -7.47 10.03
C MET A 76 4.58 -8.92 10.16
N GLU A 77 3.90 -9.28 11.25
CA GLU A 77 3.30 -10.61 11.43
C GLU A 77 2.35 -10.95 10.27
N LYS A 78 1.50 -10.01 9.88
CA LYS A 78 0.56 -10.22 8.76
C LYS A 78 1.27 -10.30 7.41
N LEU A 79 2.33 -9.55 7.18
CA LEU A 79 3.15 -9.67 5.98
C LEU A 79 3.82 -11.06 5.90
N VAL A 80 4.34 -11.59 7.01
CA VAL A 80 4.86 -12.96 7.10
C VAL A 80 3.78 -13.98 6.75
N ASP A 81 2.58 -13.81 7.32
CA ASP A 81 1.45 -14.70 7.05
C ASP A 81 1.08 -14.69 5.57
N LEU A 82 1.01 -13.51 4.95
CA LEU A 82 0.69 -13.35 3.52
C LEU A 82 1.71 -14.08 2.64
N GLN A 83 3.00 -14.02 2.97
CA GLN A 83 4.03 -14.75 2.21
C GLN A 83 3.80 -16.27 2.21
N ARG A 84 3.07 -16.81 3.19
CA ARG A 84 2.75 -18.24 3.28
C ARG A 84 1.48 -18.63 2.54
N TRP A 85 0.67 -17.67 2.08
CA TRP A 85 -0.56 -17.99 1.36
C TRP A 85 -0.28 -18.72 0.05
N GLU A 86 -1.07 -19.76 -0.20
CA GLU A 86 -1.03 -20.55 -1.44
C GLU A 86 -2.27 -20.32 -2.31
N ASN A 87 -3.38 -19.89 -1.69
CA ASN A 87 -4.63 -19.53 -2.34
C ASN A 87 -4.94 -18.05 -2.09
N CYS A 88 -5.74 -17.44 -2.96
CA CYS A 88 -6.12 -16.02 -2.86
C CYS A 88 -4.92 -15.05 -2.78
N ILE A 89 -3.85 -15.35 -3.52
CA ILE A 89 -2.63 -14.53 -3.54
C ILE A 89 -2.99 -13.12 -4.03
N PRO A 90 -2.68 -12.06 -3.26
CA PRO A 90 -3.09 -10.72 -3.62
C PRO A 90 -2.24 -10.14 -4.76
N ALA A 91 -2.91 -9.43 -5.66
CA ALA A 91 -2.28 -8.66 -6.72
C ALA A 91 -1.83 -7.26 -6.23
N MET A 92 -2.30 -6.84 -5.06
CA MET A 92 -1.92 -5.57 -4.46
C MET A 92 -1.93 -5.62 -2.93
N ILE A 93 -0.96 -4.94 -2.33
CA ILE A 93 -0.93 -4.60 -0.91
C ILE A 93 -0.93 -3.08 -0.77
N ILE A 94 -1.84 -2.54 0.02
CA ILE A 94 -1.89 -1.13 0.38
C ILE A 94 -1.66 -1.04 1.88
N VAL A 95 -0.71 -0.22 2.30
CA VAL A 95 -0.50 0.16 3.70
C VAL A 95 -0.80 1.63 3.84
N ASP A 96 -1.97 1.93 4.40
CA ASP A 96 -2.36 3.27 4.78
C ASP A 96 -1.74 3.64 6.14
N SER A 97 -1.18 4.84 6.25
CA SER A 97 -0.69 5.40 7.51
C SER A 97 0.46 4.62 8.17
N LEU A 98 1.46 4.20 7.38
CA LEU A 98 2.58 3.40 7.88
C LEU A 98 3.35 4.08 9.04
N ASP A 99 3.57 5.38 8.93
CA ASP A 99 4.26 6.20 9.93
C ASP A 99 3.54 6.21 11.29
N SER A 100 2.20 6.17 11.26
CA SER A 100 1.37 6.19 12.46
C SER A 100 1.32 4.83 13.19
N MET A 101 1.87 3.76 12.59
CA MET A 101 2.00 2.44 13.24
C MET A 101 3.28 2.29 14.05
N THR A 102 4.11 3.34 14.12
CA THR A 102 5.40 3.32 14.82
C THR A 102 5.24 3.81 16.25
N ILE A 103 5.97 3.16 17.16
CA ILE A 103 5.96 3.56 18.56
C ILE A 103 6.81 4.82 18.66
N THR A 104 6.27 5.86 19.30
CA THR A 104 6.95 7.12 19.55
C THR A 104 8.30 6.88 20.25
N GLY A 105 9.40 7.00 19.51
CA GLY A 105 10.77 6.87 20.01
C GLY A 105 11.80 7.21 18.94
N ASP A 106 13.06 7.39 19.36
CA ASP A 106 14.20 7.86 18.54
C ASP A 106 14.67 6.88 17.43
N CYS A 107 13.99 5.74 17.22
CA CYS A 107 14.44 4.66 16.33
C CYS A 107 13.58 4.48 15.06
N GLN A 108 12.73 5.46 14.73
CA GLN A 108 11.71 5.37 13.68
C GLN A 108 12.25 5.05 12.27
N SER A 109 13.38 5.65 11.88
CA SER A 109 13.94 5.49 10.53
C SER A 109 14.34 4.05 10.19
N SER A 110 14.87 3.31 11.17
CA SER A 110 15.30 1.92 10.99
C SER A 110 14.11 0.96 10.88
N GLU A 111 13.05 1.21 11.65
CA GLU A 111 11.82 0.41 11.62
C GLU A 111 11.05 0.63 10.31
N HIS A 112 10.94 1.89 9.89
CA HIS A 112 10.36 2.28 8.61
C HIS A 112 11.08 1.62 7.42
N ALA A 113 12.42 1.66 7.43
CA ALA A 113 13.24 1.00 6.41
C ALA A 113 13.01 -0.52 6.39
N LEU A 114 12.95 -1.15 7.57
CA LEU A 114 12.70 -2.58 7.70
C LEU A 114 11.33 -2.95 7.14
N VAL A 115 10.28 -2.20 7.47
CA VAL A 115 8.93 -2.48 6.96
C VAL A 115 8.87 -2.28 5.44
N MET A 116 9.49 -1.24 4.90
CA MET A 116 9.54 -1.03 3.45
C MET A 116 10.28 -2.14 2.72
N ALA A 117 11.40 -2.63 3.29
CA ALA A 117 12.10 -3.80 2.79
C ALA A 117 11.20 -5.04 2.81
N TYR A 118 10.49 -5.25 3.92
CA TYR A 118 9.60 -6.38 4.09
C TYR A 118 8.41 -6.36 3.13
N LEU A 119 7.84 -5.17 2.88
CA LEU A 119 6.80 -4.98 1.88
C LEU A 119 7.30 -5.32 0.48
N ALA A 120 8.48 -4.83 0.10
CA ALA A 120 9.08 -5.12 -1.21
C ALA A 120 9.37 -6.62 -1.38
N ASP A 121 9.91 -7.27 -0.35
CA ASP A 121 10.17 -8.72 -0.37
C ASP A 121 8.88 -9.54 -0.41
N THR A 122 7.86 -9.12 0.36
CA THR A 122 6.53 -9.74 0.33
C THR A 122 5.93 -9.62 -1.07
N ALA A 123 5.96 -8.43 -1.68
CA ALA A 123 5.49 -8.20 -3.05
C ALA A 123 6.19 -9.13 -4.04
N LYS A 124 7.51 -9.30 -3.92
CA LYS A 124 8.31 -10.17 -4.78
C LYS A 124 7.91 -11.64 -4.64
N ILE A 125 7.76 -12.12 -3.40
CA ILE A 125 7.34 -13.51 -3.12
C ILE A 125 5.95 -13.76 -3.70
N LEU A 126 5.00 -12.86 -3.42
CA LEU A 126 3.64 -12.97 -3.93
C LEU A 126 3.59 -12.88 -5.46
N SER A 127 4.40 -12.02 -6.07
CA SER A 127 4.50 -11.92 -7.53
C SER A 127 4.94 -13.26 -8.15
N ALA A 128 5.93 -13.91 -7.54
CA ALA A 128 6.41 -15.22 -8.00
C ALA A 128 5.32 -16.29 -7.89
N LYS A 129 4.54 -16.29 -6.81
CA LYS A 129 3.43 -17.23 -6.63
C LYS A 129 2.25 -16.95 -7.57
N LEU A 130 1.89 -15.69 -7.75
CA LEU A 130 0.81 -15.24 -8.63
C LEU A 130 1.16 -15.44 -10.12
N LYS A 131 2.46 -15.58 -10.45
CA LYS A 131 3.00 -15.51 -11.83
C LYS A 131 2.61 -14.21 -12.55
N SER A 132 2.40 -13.15 -11.77
CA SER A 132 2.06 -11.80 -12.21
C SER A 132 2.59 -10.81 -11.18
N VAL A 133 2.63 -9.52 -11.50
CA VAL A 133 3.19 -8.51 -10.61
C VAL A 133 2.21 -8.18 -9.48
N CYS A 134 2.63 -8.44 -8.24
CA CYS A 134 2.01 -7.87 -7.04
C CYS A 134 2.58 -6.47 -6.81
N LYS A 135 1.71 -5.46 -6.68
CA LYS A 135 2.09 -4.07 -6.42
C LYS A 135 1.90 -3.71 -4.95
N CYS A 136 2.75 -2.84 -4.44
CA CYS A 136 2.66 -2.31 -3.09
C CYS A 136 2.51 -0.80 -3.11
N ILE A 137 1.64 -0.28 -2.26
CA ILE A 137 1.52 1.15 -1.98
C ILE A 137 1.71 1.33 -0.48
N ALA A 138 2.60 2.24 -0.09
CA ALA A 138 2.74 2.68 1.29
C ALA A 138 2.43 4.18 1.35
N ALA A 139 1.55 4.58 2.27
CA ALA A 139 1.26 5.99 2.52
C ALA A 139 1.85 6.41 3.87
N VAL A 140 2.58 7.53 3.87
CA VAL A 140 3.27 8.09 5.05
C VAL A 140 2.97 9.58 5.18
N SER A 141 3.02 10.15 6.38
CA SER A 141 2.98 11.61 6.55
C SER A 141 4.25 12.28 6.03
N ASP A 142 4.12 13.54 5.61
CA ASP A 142 5.23 14.38 5.13
C ASP A 142 6.34 14.56 6.19
N VAL A 143 5.96 14.60 7.47
CA VAL A 143 6.91 14.70 8.59
C VAL A 143 7.82 13.47 8.64
N ALA A 144 7.25 12.28 8.41
CA ALA A 144 8.00 11.04 8.47
C ALA A 144 8.84 10.78 7.20
N TYR A 145 8.50 11.40 6.06
CA TYR A 145 9.18 11.13 4.77
C TYR A 145 10.70 11.27 4.84
N ASN A 146 11.20 12.28 5.55
CA ASN A 146 12.64 12.53 5.69
C ASN A 146 13.38 11.41 6.46
N ASP A 147 12.65 10.58 7.20
CA ASP A 147 13.19 9.46 7.97
C ASP A 147 13.16 8.14 7.19
N PHE A 148 12.52 8.09 6.01
CA PHE A 148 12.51 6.92 5.15
C PHE A 148 13.73 6.92 4.22
N PRO A 149 14.53 5.84 4.15
CA PRO A 149 15.56 5.68 3.13
C PRO A 149 14.93 5.22 1.81
N VAL A 150 14.14 6.12 1.21
CA VAL A 150 13.27 5.84 0.07
C VAL A 150 14.07 5.30 -1.12
N GLU A 151 15.29 5.81 -1.35
CA GLU A 151 16.13 5.47 -2.49
C GLU A 151 16.57 3.99 -2.51
N LEU A 152 16.53 3.31 -1.36
CA LEU A 152 16.92 1.89 -1.27
C LEU A 152 15.83 0.95 -1.82
N TYR A 153 14.56 1.36 -1.71
CA TYR A 153 13.40 0.49 -1.91
C TYR A 153 12.44 0.97 -3.00
N VAL A 154 12.48 2.26 -3.31
CA VAL A 154 11.57 2.94 -4.23
C VAL A 154 12.39 3.79 -5.18
N LYS A 155 12.07 3.76 -6.48
CA LYS A 155 12.70 4.69 -7.42
C LYS A 155 12.15 6.08 -7.18
N GLU A 156 12.95 7.13 -7.38
CA GLU A 156 12.51 8.54 -7.28
C GLU A 156 11.20 8.82 -8.05
N CYS A 157 10.99 8.17 -9.19
CA CYS A 157 9.76 8.31 -9.99
C CYS A 157 8.52 7.59 -9.43
N TYR A 158 8.66 6.73 -8.41
CA TYR A 158 7.58 6.01 -7.73
C TYR A 158 7.33 6.57 -6.33
N VAL A 159 7.67 7.84 -6.14
CA VAL A 159 7.33 8.62 -4.96
C VAL A 159 6.35 9.70 -5.41
N LEU A 160 5.16 9.73 -4.80
CA LEU A 160 4.12 10.72 -5.11
C LEU A 160 3.86 11.64 -3.93
N ASN A 161 3.83 12.94 -4.24
CA ASN A 161 3.36 13.97 -3.32
C ASN A 161 1.83 14.06 -3.41
N ALA A 162 1.13 13.91 -2.28
CA ALA A 162 -0.32 14.09 -2.21
C ALA A 162 -0.81 15.47 -2.70
N GLU A 163 0.01 16.53 -2.64
CA GLU A 163 -0.34 17.84 -3.22
C GLU A 163 -0.58 17.77 -4.73
N LYS A 164 0.18 16.91 -5.41
CA LYS A 164 0.14 16.77 -6.86
C LYS A 164 -0.94 15.78 -7.31
N LEU A 165 -1.61 15.10 -6.37
CA LEU A 165 -2.69 14.17 -6.67
C LEU A 165 -4.00 14.92 -6.89
N SER A 166 -4.45 14.92 -8.13
CA SER A 166 -5.78 15.38 -8.54
C SER A 166 -6.85 14.31 -8.32
N GLY A 167 -6.48 13.03 -8.32
CA GLY A 167 -7.40 11.90 -8.11
C GLY A 167 -6.71 10.54 -8.08
N PHE A 168 -7.50 9.47 -7.87
CA PHE A 168 -7.02 8.09 -7.91
C PHE A 168 -6.40 7.71 -9.27
N SER A 169 -6.80 8.39 -10.36
CA SER A 169 -6.27 8.19 -11.72
C SER A 169 -4.77 8.42 -11.79
N ASP A 170 -4.25 9.37 -11.03
CA ASP A 170 -2.81 9.71 -11.02
C ASP A 170 -2.01 8.55 -10.41
N ILE A 171 -2.53 7.97 -9.32
CA ILE A 171 -1.96 6.77 -8.69
C ILE A 171 -1.99 5.60 -9.67
N MET A 172 -3.13 5.38 -10.33
CA MET A 172 -3.28 4.30 -11.31
C MET A 172 -2.36 4.45 -12.53
N HIS A 173 -2.11 5.68 -12.99
CA HIS A 173 -1.18 5.97 -14.08
C HIS A 173 0.24 5.53 -13.71
N VAL A 174 0.71 5.91 -12.52
CA VAL A 174 2.05 5.55 -12.03
C VAL A 174 2.18 4.02 -11.86
N LEU A 175 1.15 3.37 -11.30
CA LEU A 175 1.13 1.90 -11.18
C LEU A 175 1.18 1.20 -12.56
N ALA A 176 0.57 1.79 -13.59
CA ALA A 176 0.66 1.29 -14.95
C ALA A 176 2.08 1.44 -15.51
N GLU A 177 2.72 2.61 -15.35
CA GLU A 177 4.11 2.85 -15.76
C GLU A 177 5.10 1.89 -15.08
N MET A 178 4.90 1.61 -13.79
CA MET A 178 5.68 0.62 -13.05
C MET A 178 5.61 -0.79 -13.64
N THR A 179 4.60 -1.08 -14.48
CA THR A 179 4.40 -2.39 -15.12
C THR A 179 5.10 -2.46 -16.47
N TYR A 180 5.22 -1.34 -17.21
CA TYR A 180 5.86 -1.29 -18.53
C TYR A 180 7.40 -1.27 -18.48
N GLN A 181 8.00 -0.96 -17.32
CA GLN A 181 9.45 -0.92 -17.14
C GLN A 181 10.08 -2.25 -16.64
N GLN A 182 9.33 -3.36 -16.66
CA GLN A 182 9.78 -4.69 -16.26
C GLN A 182 9.85 -5.65 -17.44
#